data_AF-A0A8S9SDJ7-F1
#
_entry.id   AF-A0A8S9SDJ7-F1
#
_cell.length_a   1.000
_cell.length_b   1.000
_cell.length_c   1.000
_cell.angle_alpha   90.00
_cell.angle_beta   90.00
_cell.angle_gamma   90.00
#
_symmetry.space_group_name_H-M   'P 1'
#
loop_
_entity.id
_entity.type
_entity.pdbx_description
1 polymer ?
#
loop_
_entity_poly.entity_id
_entity_poly.type
_entity_poly.pdbx_seq_one_letter_code
_entity_poly.pdbx_strand_id
1 'polypeptide(L)'
;MSSSNYFRSWIDRPHLDPNTRLLTEEYQRGITEFMGLVHRQPEAKTGMLRCPCSNCKNRKSVPEKKGRLVGLGRRTRLVPPSSAPPPFVDPEVLTAQLKDKDDRISLLETQMAAQQAGYEAQRRLNQQMMKLMQRMYPNEVFPNVQDP
;
A
#
# COMPACT_ATOMS: atom_id res chain seq x y z
N MET A 1 35.14 10.95 -16.13
CA MET A 1 34.10 11.63 -15.33
C MET A 1 33.33 10.56 -14.59
N SER A 2 33.59 10.38 -13.28
CA SER A 2 32.92 9.35 -12.50
C SER A 2 31.48 9.79 -12.26
N SER A 3 30.53 9.12 -12.89
CA SER A 3 29.10 9.37 -12.74
C SER A 3 28.72 8.94 -11.32
N SER A 4 28.92 9.84 -10.36
CA SER A 4 28.53 9.63 -8.98
C SER A 4 27.01 9.52 -8.96
N ASN A 5 26.49 8.30 -9.00
CA ASN A 5 25.07 7.99 -8.80
C ASN A 5 24.59 8.76 -7.57
N TYR A 6 23.81 9.80 -7.82
CA TYR A 6 23.27 10.66 -6.78
C TYR A 6 22.42 9.79 -5.85
N PHE A 7 22.78 9.71 -4.56
CA PHE A 7 22.16 8.82 -3.55
C PHE A 7 20.63 8.95 -3.42
N ARG A 8 20.03 9.98 -4.03
CA ARG A 8 18.59 10.26 -4.03
C ARG A 8 17.99 10.40 -5.42
N SER A 9 18.66 9.91 -6.47
CA SER A 9 18.17 10.02 -7.86
C SER A 9 16.83 9.36 -8.09
N TRP A 10 16.44 8.42 -7.23
CA TRP A 10 15.14 7.76 -7.26
C TRP A 10 13.97 8.68 -6.85
N ILE A 11 14.23 9.78 -6.13
CA ILE A 11 13.21 10.77 -5.76
C ILE A 11 12.74 11.55 -7.00
N ASP A 12 13.66 11.82 -7.92
CA ASP A 12 13.39 12.64 -9.11
C ASP A 12 12.74 11.83 -10.26
N ARG A 13 12.61 10.50 -10.09
CA ARG A 13 11.98 9.58 -11.05
C ARG A 13 10.48 9.43 -10.77
N PRO A 14 9.68 8.91 -11.74
CA PRO A 14 8.28 8.60 -11.50
C PRO A 14 8.09 7.63 -10.32
N HIS A 15 7.25 8.01 -9.37
CA HIS A 15 6.99 7.22 -8.16
C HIS A 15 5.98 6.10 -8.39
N LEU A 16 5.07 6.31 -9.35
CA LEU A 16 4.02 5.37 -9.69
C LEU A 16 4.23 4.84 -11.10
N ASP A 17 4.03 3.53 -11.25
CA ASP A 17 3.95 2.90 -12.55
C ASP A 17 2.64 3.35 -13.25
N PRO A 18 2.71 3.81 -14.52
CA PRO A 18 1.54 4.31 -15.23
C PRO A 18 0.42 3.29 -15.46
N ASN A 19 0.74 2.01 -15.52
CA ASN A 19 -0.19 0.94 -15.89
C ASN A 19 -0.87 0.35 -14.64
N THR A 20 -0.13 0.18 -13.56
CA THR A 20 -0.61 -0.47 -12.34
C THR A 20 -1.02 0.52 -11.25
N ARG A 21 -0.59 1.79 -11.35
CA ARG A 21 -0.71 2.81 -10.29
C ARG A 21 -0.11 2.38 -8.95
N LEU A 22 0.79 1.40 -8.95
CA LEU A 22 1.57 0.96 -7.80
C LEU A 22 2.92 1.69 -7.79
N LEU A 23 3.63 1.64 -6.65
CA LEU A 23 4.96 2.23 -6.55
C LEU A 23 5.93 1.54 -7.52
N THR A 24 6.79 2.32 -8.17
CA THR A 24 7.88 1.74 -8.97
C THR A 24 8.87 1.01 -8.07
N GLU A 25 9.45 -0.08 -8.55
CA GLU A 25 10.42 -0.87 -7.79
C GLU A 25 11.60 -0.04 -7.30
N GLU A 26 12.09 0.89 -8.14
CA GLU A 26 13.17 1.80 -7.78
C GLU A 26 12.80 2.76 -6.65
N TYR A 27 11.57 3.28 -6.66
CA TYR A 27 11.08 4.18 -5.63
C TYR A 27 10.83 3.42 -4.32
N GLN A 28 10.23 2.22 -4.39
CA GLN A 28 10.04 1.35 -3.24
C GLN A 28 11.38 0.94 -2.59
N ARG A 29 12.37 0.56 -3.40
CA ARG A 29 13.73 0.25 -2.93
C ARG A 29 14.38 1.46 -2.28
N GLY A 30 14.29 2.63 -2.92
CA GLY A 30 14.84 3.88 -2.40
C GLY A 30 14.23 4.29 -1.04
N ILE A 31 12.91 4.17 -0.88
CA ILE A 31 12.24 4.39 0.41
C ILE A 31 12.74 3.39 1.44
N THR A 32 12.80 2.11 1.10
CA THR A 32 13.19 1.05 2.04
C THR A 32 14.62 1.28 2.56
N GLU A 33 15.56 1.59 1.67
CA GLU A 33 16.94 1.92 2.04
C GLU A 33 17.02 3.17 2.91
N PHE A 34 16.26 4.22 2.55
CA PHE A 34 16.21 5.46 3.32
C PHE A 34 15.62 5.24 4.72
N MET A 35 14.50 4.53 4.84
CA MET A 35 13.88 4.21 6.12
C MET A 35 14.81 3.35 6.98
N GLY A 36 15.49 2.37 6.40
CA GLY A 36 16.51 1.58 7.10
C GLY A 36 17.69 2.42 7.57
N LEU A 37 18.05 3.50 6.86
CA LEU A 37 19.06 4.44 7.30
C LEU A 37 18.60 5.28 8.49
N VAL A 38 17.37 5.80 8.44
CA VAL A 38 16.77 6.60 9.51
C VAL A 38 16.69 5.81 10.82
N HIS A 39 16.19 4.57 10.76
CA HIS A 39 16.06 3.71 11.95
C HIS A 39 17.40 3.41 12.64
N ARG A 40 18.50 3.39 11.88
CA ARG A 40 19.84 3.15 12.41
C ARG A 40 20.46 4.39 13.07
N GLN A 41 19.81 5.56 13.01
CA GLN A 41 20.31 6.76 13.67
C GLN A 41 19.84 6.83 15.13
N PRO A 42 20.76 6.97 16.11
CA PRO A 42 20.41 7.00 17.54
C PRO A 42 19.53 8.20 17.92
N GLU A 43 19.56 9.27 17.11
CA GLU A 43 18.85 10.53 17.32
C GLU A 43 17.56 10.64 16.46
N ALA A 44 17.10 9.57 15.81
CA ALA A 44 15.94 9.63 14.92
C ALA A 44 14.67 10.17 15.60
N LYS A 45 14.54 9.98 16.92
CA LYS A 45 13.42 10.48 17.73
C LYS A 45 13.47 12.00 17.99
N THR A 46 14.61 12.66 17.76
CA THR A 46 14.78 14.10 18.01
C THR A 46 14.49 14.96 16.77
N GLY A 47 13.96 14.38 15.70
CA GLY A 47 13.70 15.08 14.43
C GLY A 47 14.96 15.45 13.64
N MET A 48 16.15 15.04 14.08
CA MET A 48 17.42 15.33 13.42
C MET A 48 17.96 14.08 12.73
N LEU A 49 18.22 14.18 11.42
CA LEU A 49 18.87 13.12 10.65
C LEU A 49 20.34 13.45 10.41
N ARG A 50 21.24 12.50 10.61
CA ARG A 50 22.64 12.66 10.20
C ARG A 50 22.75 12.53 8.68
N CYS A 51 23.57 13.37 8.08
CA CYS A 51 23.75 13.40 6.63
C CYS A 51 24.44 12.11 6.16
N PRO A 52 23.82 11.31 5.28
CA PRO A 52 24.36 10.01 4.84
C PRO A 52 25.39 10.13 3.72
N CYS A 53 25.88 11.35 3.44
CA CYS A 53 26.80 11.58 2.34
C CYS A 53 28.17 10.92 2.58
N SER A 54 28.74 10.33 1.52
CA SER A 54 30.08 9.72 1.54
C SER A 54 31.16 10.69 2.02
N ASN A 55 30.97 11.99 1.78
CA ASN A 55 31.90 13.04 2.19
C ASN A 55 31.88 13.33 3.69
N CYS A 56 30.70 13.27 4.32
CA CYS A 56 30.52 13.69 5.71
C CYS A 56 30.56 12.53 6.70
N LYS A 57 30.49 11.27 6.23
CA LYS A 57 30.56 10.04 7.04
C LYS A 57 29.69 10.11 8.31
N ASN A 58 28.45 10.59 8.18
CA ASN A 58 27.48 10.75 9.28
C ASN A 58 27.89 11.70 10.42
N ARG A 59 28.92 12.53 10.23
CA ARG A 59 29.39 13.48 11.28
C ARG A 59 28.62 14.79 11.34
N LYS A 60 27.84 15.13 10.31
CA LYS A 60 27.02 16.35 10.27
C LYS A 60 25.55 15.99 10.48
N SER A 61 24.86 16.66 11.39
CA SER A 61 23.40 16.66 11.41
C SER A 61 22.88 17.47 10.23
N VAL A 62 21.80 17.01 9.63
CA VAL A 62 20.96 17.80 8.73
C VAL A 62 20.03 18.57 9.66
N PRO A 63 20.27 19.88 9.87
CA PRO A 63 19.36 20.65 10.70
C PRO A 63 17.98 20.62 10.06
N GLU A 64 16.95 20.45 10.89
CA GLU A 64 15.58 20.74 10.49
C GLU A 64 15.57 22.21 10.04
N LYS A 65 15.51 22.45 8.73
CA LYS A 65 15.30 23.82 8.26
C LYS A 65 13.89 24.20 8.70
N LYS A 66 13.78 25.03 9.75
CA LYS A 66 12.61 25.90 9.99
C LYS A 66 12.52 26.95 8.87
N GLY A 67 12.46 26.47 7.64
CA GLY A 67 12.29 27.27 6.45
C GLY A 67 10.86 27.06 5.97
N ARG A 68 10.09 28.15 5.92
CA ARG A 68 8.85 28.22 5.16
C ARG A 68 9.17 27.66 3.76
N LEU A 69 8.53 26.56 3.37
CA LEU A 69 8.63 25.99 2.01
C LEU A 69 8.13 27.04 1.01
N VAL A 70 9.02 27.93 0.57
CA VAL A 70 8.77 28.86 -0.53
C VAL A 70 9.40 28.24 -1.77
N GLY A 71 8.58 27.72 -2.69
CA GLY A 71 9.10 27.20 -3.97
C GLY A 71 8.28 26.12 -4.67
N LEU A 72 7.31 25.46 -4.02
CA LEU A 72 6.43 24.47 -4.68
C LEU A 72 5.17 25.13 -5.25
N GLY A 73 5.33 26.09 -6.16
CA GLY A 73 4.24 27.02 -6.46
C GLY A 73 4.16 27.58 -7.87
N ARG A 74 4.46 26.80 -8.91
CA ARG A 74 3.93 27.06 -10.27
C ARG A 74 3.56 25.76 -10.98
N ARG A 75 2.70 24.95 -10.35
CA ARG A 75 1.76 24.14 -11.12
C ARG A 75 0.58 25.03 -11.44
N THR A 76 0.21 25.11 -12.70
CA THR A 76 -1.11 25.56 -13.14
C THR A 76 -2.13 24.75 -12.36
N ARG A 77 -2.67 25.36 -11.31
CA ARG A 77 -3.65 24.75 -10.42
C ARG A 77 -4.97 24.76 -11.19
N LEU A 78 -5.36 23.60 -11.74
CA LEU A 78 -6.79 23.31 -12.00
C LEU A 78 -7.53 23.02 -10.67
N VAL A 79 -6.82 23.05 -9.54
CA VAL A 79 -7.38 22.88 -8.21
C VAL A 79 -7.50 24.26 -7.57
N PRO A 80 -8.72 24.69 -7.18
CA PRO A 80 -8.91 25.99 -6.55
C PRO A 80 -8.08 26.08 -5.26
N PRO A 81 -7.67 27.29 -4.87
CA PRO A 81 -6.91 27.50 -3.63
C PRO A 81 -7.71 26.96 -2.44
N SER A 82 -7.02 26.29 -1.52
CA SER A 82 -7.56 25.70 -0.27
C SER A 82 -8.25 26.71 0.66
N SER A 83 -8.26 27.99 0.31
CA SER A 83 -8.99 29.08 0.96
C SER A 83 -10.41 29.28 0.41
N ALA A 84 -10.82 28.51 -0.61
CA ALA A 84 -12.23 28.39 -0.94
C ALA A 84 -12.93 27.61 0.19
N PRO A 85 -14.06 28.10 0.74
CA PRO A 85 -14.91 27.27 1.58
C PRO A 85 -15.16 25.96 0.83
N PRO A 86 -15.07 24.78 1.49
CA PRO A 86 -15.54 23.55 0.86
C PRO A 86 -16.93 23.84 0.28
N PRO A 87 -17.27 23.37 -0.93
CA PRO A 87 -18.65 23.43 -1.36
C PRO A 87 -19.48 22.85 -0.21
N PHE A 88 -20.45 23.62 0.28
CA PHE A 88 -21.33 23.14 1.34
C PHE A 88 -21.99 21.87 0.81
N VAL A 89 -21.53 20.72 1.29
CA VAL A 89 -22.15 19.43 1.00
C VAL A 89 -23.29 19.34 1.99
N ASP A 90 -24.50 19.32 1.45
CA ASP A 90 -25.72 19.19 2.22
C ASP A 90 -25.64 17.95 3.14
N PRO A 91 -25.74 18.09 4.48
CA PRO A 91 -25.63 16.99 5.43
C PRO A 91 -26.59 15.83 5.10
N GLU A 92 -27.76 16.14 4.59
CA GLU A 92 -28.80 15.21 4.15
C GLU A 92 -28.32 14.35 2.97
N VAL A 93 -27.61 14.94 2.00
CA VAL A 93 -27.03 14.21 0.88
C VAL A 93 -25.90 13.30 1.33
N LEU A 94 -25.09 13.74 2.30
CA LEU A 94 -24.02 12.93 2.86
C LEU A 94 -24.57 11.73 3.66
N THR A 95 -25.60 11.94 4.47
CA THR A 95 -26.23 10.86 5.24
C THR A 95 -26.93 9.84 4.33
N ALA A 96 -27.60 10.29 3.27
CA ALA A 96 -28.17 9.39 2.26
C ALA A 96 -27.09 8.54 1.56
N GLN A 97 -25.95 9.13 1.20
CA GLN A 97 -24.84 8.39 0.59
C GLN A 97 -24.17 7.40 1.52
N LEU A 98 -24.09 7.72 2.81
CA LEU A 98 -23.56 6.78 3.81
C LEU A 98 -24.48 5.59 3.95
N LYS A 99 -25.80 5.82 4.02
CA LYS A 99 -26.79 4.76 4.10
C LYS A 99 -26.77 3.84 2.87
N ASP A 100 -26.69 4.39 1.66
CA ASP A 100 -26.57 3.60 0.42
C ASP A 100 -25.31 2.72 0.43
N LYS A 101 -24.18 3.25 0.92
CA LYS A 101 -22.94 2.48 1.06
C LYS A 101 -23.08 1.38 2.10
N ASP A 102 -23.71 1.65 3.25
CA ASP A 102 -23.94 0.65 4.29
C ASP A 102 -24.86 -0.48 3.79
N ASP A 103 -25.93 -0.14 3.06
CA ASP A 103 -26.83 -1.11 2.45
C ASP A 103 -26.08 -1.99 1.43
N ARG A 104 -25.19 -1.38 0.62
CA ARG A 104 -24.34 -2.12 -0.31
C ARG A 104 -23.31 -3.01 0.39
N ILE A 105 -22.73 -2.57 1.52
CA ILE A 105 -21.81 -3.39 2.32
C ILE A 105 -22.56 -4.62 2.86
N SER A 106 -23.74 -4.42 3.44
CA SER A 106 -24.59 -5.51 3.95
C SER A 106 -24.96 -6.54 2.87
N LEU A 107 -25.29 -6.08 1.66
CA LEU A 107 -25.56 -6.96 0.53
C LEU A 107 -24.32 -7.78 0.13
N LEU A 108 -23.15 -7.14 0.04
CA LEU A 108 -21.91 -7.81 -0.33
C LEU A 108 -21.47 -8.82 0.72
N GLU A 109 -21.59 -8.50 2.01
CA GLU A 109 -21.32 -9.43 3.11
C GLU A 109 -22.20 -10.68 3.03
N THR A 110 -23.49 -10.49 2.74
CA THR A 110 -24.43 -11.60 2.55
C THR A 110 -24.03 -12.47 1.34
N GLN A 111 -23.63 -11.86 0.22
CA GLN A 111 -23.16 -12.60 -0.95
C GLN A 111 -21.87 -13.38 -0.67
N MET A 112 -20.91 -12.78 0.02
CA MET A 112 -19.68 -13.47 0.42
C MET A 112 -19.97 -14.64 1.34
N ALA A 113 -20.87 -14.47 2.32
CA ALA A 113 -21.27 -15.55 3.22
C ALA A 113 -21.94 -16.71 2.47
N ALA A 114 -22.85 -16.39 1.54
CA ALA A 114 -23.49 -17.41 0.70
C ALA A 114 -22.50 -18.14 -0.22
N GLN A 115 -21.56 -17.40 -0.82
CA GLN A 115 -20.51 -17.98 -1.67
C GLN A 115 -19.59 -18.90 -0.86
N GLN A 116 -19.17 -18.46 0.32
CA GLN A 116 -18.36 -19.26 1.24
C GLN A 116 -19.08 -20.54 1.64
N ALA A 117 -20.36 -20.45 2.02
CA ALA A 117 -21.16 -21.62 2.36
C ALA A 117 -21.30 -22.60 1.19
N GLY A 118 -21.50 -22.08 -0.03
CA GLY A 118 -21.56 -22.89 -1.25
C GLY A 118 -20.24 -23.62 -1.55
N TYR A 119 -19.14 -22.90 -1.42
CA TYR A 119 -17.80 -23.46 -1.59
C TYR A 119 -17.48 -24.52 -0.53
N GLU A 120 -17.80 -24.27 0.74
CA GLU A 120 -17.62 -25.25 1.82
C GLU A 120 -18.47 -26.50 1.64
N ALA A 121 -19.72 -26.35 1.19
CA ALA A 121 -20.59 -27.49 0.88
C ALA A 121 -19.98 -28.37 -0.23
N GLN A 122 -19.48 -27.75 -1.31
CA GLN A 122 -18.81 -28.47 -2.39
C GLN A 122 -17.53 -29.17 -1.92
N ARG A 123 -16.73 -28.49 -1.09
CA ARG A 123 -15.51 -29.05 -0.49
C ARG A 123 -15.83 -30.28 0.37
N ARG A 124 -16.90 -30.24 1.17
CA ARG A 124 -17.36 -31.40 1.95
C ARG A 124 -17.77 -32.58 1.07
N LEU A 125 -18.51 -32.32 -0.02
CA LEU A 125 -18.87 -33.37 -0.99
C LEU A 125 -17.63 -34.00 -1.63
N ASN A 126 -16.69 -33.17 -2.09
CA ASN A 126 -15.43 -33.66 -2.67
C ASN A 126 -14.62 -34.50 -1.67
N GLN A 127 -14.57 -34.08 -0.40
CA GLN A 127 -13.93 -34.87 0.66
C GLN A 127 -14.62 -36.21 0.92
N GLN A 128 -15.97 -36.25 0.87
CA GLN A 128 -16.71 -37.50 0.99
C GLN A 128 -16.40 -38.46 -0.17
N MET A 129 -16.37 -37.94 -1.40
CA MET A 129 -15.99 -38.72 -2.58
C MET A 129 -14.56 -39.27 -2.45
N MET A 130 -13.60 -38.44 -2.02
CA MET A 130 -12.22 -38.90 -1.78
C MET A 130 -12.15 -40.01 -0.73
N LYS A 131 -12.89 -39.91 0.37
CA LYS A 131 -12.95 -40.98 1.39
C LYS A 131 -13.56 -42.27 0.85
N LEU A 132 -14.60 -42.17 0.01
CA LEU A 132 -15.21 -43.32 -0.63
C LEU A 132 -14.21 -44.01 -1.57
N MET A 133 -13.50 -43.22 -2.38
CA MET A 133 -12.47 -43.73 -3.30
C MET A 133 -11.34 -44.43 -2.54
N GLN A 134 -10.87 -43.88 -1.42
CA GLN A 134 -9.85 -44.52 -0.57
C GLN A 134 -10.32 -45.85 0.02
N ARG A 135 -11.61 -46.00 0.37
CA ARG A 135 -12.14 -47.27 0.87
C ARG A 135 -12.19 -48.33 -0.24
N MET A 136 -12.54 -47.92 -1.46
CA MET A 136 -12.60 -48.81 -2.62
C MET A 136 -11.19 -49.22 -3.07
N TYR A 137 -10.21 -48.33 -2.96
CA TYR A 137 -8.84 -48.53 -3.44
C TYR A 137 -7.81 -48.14 -2.36
N PRO A 138 -7.58 -48.97 -1.34
CA PRO A 138 -6.71 -48.63 -0.22
C PRO A 138 -5.22 -48.52 -0.58
N ASN A 139 -4.80 -49.01 -1.75
CA ASN A 139 -3.42 -49.00 -2.22
C ASN A 139 -3.10 -47.86 -3.20
N GLU A 140 -4.11 -47.08 -3.62
CA GLU A 140 -3.95 -45.96 -4.55
C GLU A 140 -3.67 -44.66 -3.79
N VAL A 141 -2.60 -43.94 -4.16
CA VAL A 141 -2.26 -42.64 -3.57
C VAL A 141 -2.90 -41.54 -4.40
N PHE A 142 -4.00 -40.98 -3.92
CA PHE A 142 -4.65 -39.84 -4.57
C PHE A 142 -3.96 -38.52 -4.18
N PRO A 143 -3.55 -37.67 -5.13
CA PRO A 143 -2.91 -36.39 -4.84
C PRO A 143 -3.87 -35.46 -4.09
N ASN A 144 -3.35 -34.77 -3.06
CA ASN A 144 -4.11 -33.78 -2.32
C ASN A 144 -4.23 -32.51 -3.17
N VAL A 145 -5.44 -32.19 -3.61
CA VAL A 145 -5.71 -30.91 -4.28
C VAL A 145 -5.81 -29.85 -3.19
N GLN A 146 -4.75 -29.05 -3.03
CA GLN A 146 -4.79 -27.87 -2.18
C GLN A 146 -5.70 -26.83 -2.85
N ASP A 147 -6.62 -26.29 -2.05
CA ASP A 147 -7.36 -25.10 -2.42
C ASP A 147 -6.35 -23.94 -2.65
N PRO A 148 -6.48 -23.17 -3.74
CA PRO A 148 -5.54 -22.10 -4.10
C PRO A 148 -5.50 -20.94 -3.09
#